data_AF-A0A3N7FUL3-F1
#
_entry.id   AF-A0A3N7FUL3-F1
#
_cell.length_a   1.000
_cell.length_b   1.000
_cell.length_c   1.000
_cell.angle_alpha   90.00
_cell.angle_beta   90.00
_cell.angle_gamma   90.00
#
_symmetry.space_group_name_H-M   'P 1'
#
loop_
_entity.id
_entity.type
_entity.pdbx_description
1 polymer ?
#
loop_
_entity_poly.entity_id
_entity_poly.type
_entity_poly.pdbx_seq_one_letter_code
_entity_poly.pdbx_strand_id
1 'polypeptide(L)'
;MSRQDLLMDARDKLLFEPEYAGNVREKIPPKSSLRIPWAWLSGALCLLQEVGEEKLVLDIGRAALQHPDAKPYSHDVLLSMALAECAIAKIGFERNKVSLGFEALARARCLLSCKISLGKMALLSQIEESLEELAPACTLELLGMLHSPENAERRRGAIAALRELLRQGLDVETSCRVQDWPCFLSQALNRLMATEIVDLIMRNLYEIYAFFFMIKLMVKSRAFKKTSKMAFKLVL
;
A
#
# COMPACT_ATOMS: atom_id res chain seq x y z
N MET A 1 4.34 -13.97 -29.94
CA MET A 1 2.91 -13.88 -29.61
C MET A 1 2.74 -12.72 -28.65
N SER A 2 1.84 -11.77 -28.95
CA SER A 2 1.60 -10.63 -28.06
C SER A 2 0.79 -11.08 -26.83
N ARG A 3 0.82 -10.31 -25.73
CA ARG A 3 -0.01 -10.60 -24.55
C ARG A 3 -1.51 -10.53 -24.87
N GLN A 4 -1.89 -9.66 -25.80
CA GLN A 4 -3.27 -9.55 -26.27
C GLN A 4 -3.70 -10.86 -26.95
N ASP A 5 -2.85 -11.45 -27.80
CA ASP A 5 -3.15 -12.73 -28.46
C ASP A 5 -3.34 -13.86 -27.44
N LEU A 6 -2.53 -13.90 -26.38
CA LEU A 6 -2.67 -14.87 -25.29
C LEU A 6 -4.00 -14.75 -24.54
N LEU A 7 -4.43 -13.52 -24.25
CA LEU A 7 -5.70 -13.26 -23.57
C LEU A 7 -6.89 -13.63 -24.47
N MET A 8 -6.81 -13.32 -25.76
CA MET A 8 -7.83 -13.67 -26.74
C MET A 8 -7.92 -15.18 -26.93
N ASP A 9 -6.79 -15.88 -27.03
CA ASP A 9 -6.74 -17.35 -27.14
C ASP A 9 -7.32 -18.02 -25.88
N ALA A 10 -6.93 -17.57 -24.69
CA ALA A 10 -7.48 -18.08 -23.44
C ALA A 10 -8.99 -17.87 -23.35
N ARG A 11 -9.48 -16.67 -23.70
CA ARG A 11 -10.91 -16.34 -23.72
C ARG A 11 -11.67 -17.25 -24.69
N ASP A 12 -11.21 -17.33 -25.93
CA ASP A 12 -11.94 -18.06 -26.98
C ASP A 12 -12.01 -19.55 -26.64
N LYS A 13 -10.92 -20.13 -26.10
CA LYS A 13 -10.93 -21.54 -25.71
C LYS A 13 -11.79 -21.80 -24.49
N LEU A 14 -11.70 -20.97 -23.45
CA LEU A 14 -12.53 -21.14 -22.24
C LEU A 14 -14.03 -20.97 -22.54
N LEU A 15 -14.40 -20.12 -23.51
CA LEU A 15 -15.80 -19.87 -23.87
C LEU A 15 -16.37 -20.85 -24.90
N PHE A 16 -15.56 -21.34 -25.84
CA PHE A 16 -16.06 -22.08 -26.99
C PHE A 16 -15.62 -23.54 -27.05
N GLU A 17 -14.53 -23.93 -26.38
CA GLU A 17 -14.14 -25.33 -26.37
C GLU A 17 -15.04 -26.11 -25.39
N PRO A 18 -15.66 -27.21 -25.87
CA PRO A 18 -16.63 -27.97 -25.08
C PRO A 18 -16.01 -28.61 -23.84
N GLU A 19 -14.68 -28.75 -23.80
CA GLU A 19 -13.98 -29.26 -22.62
C GLU A 19 -14.03 -28.31 -21.41
N TYR A 20 -14.20 -27.00 -21.65
CA TYR A 20 -14.35 -25.98 -20.61
C TYR A 20 -15.81 -25.52 -20.47
N ALA A 21 -16.42 -25.07 -21.57
CA ALA A 21 -17.74 -24.45 -21.55
C ALA A 21 -18.91 -25.45 -21.50
N GLY A 22 -18.64 -26.75 -21.68
CA GLY A 22 -19.68 -27.75 -21.90
C GLY A 22 -20.38 -27.54 -23.25
N ASN A 23 -21.48 -28.24 -23.46
CA ASN A 23 -22.29 -28.12 -24.66
C ASN A 23 -23.78 -28.09 -24.30
N VAL A 24 -24.38 -26.90 -24.40
CA VAL A 24 -25.80 -26.69 -24.08
C VAL A 24 -26.71 -27.49 -25.00
N ARG A 25 -26.36 -27.65 -26.28
CA ARG A 25 -27.16 -28.43 -27.26
C ARG A 25 -27.14 -29.91 -26.94
N GLU A 26 -26.01 -30.41 -26.47
CA GLU A 26 -25.82 -31.83 -26.09
C GLU A 26 -26.11 -32.10 -24.60
N LYS A 27 -26.58 -31.09 -23.84
CA LYS A 27 -26.81 -31.15 -22.38
C LYS A 27 -25.58 -31.58 -21.57
N ILE A 28 -24.39 -31.28 -22.07
CA ILE A 28 -23.14 -31.53 -21.35
C ILE A 28 -22.85 -30.31 -20.48
N PRO A 29 -22.88 -30.42 -19.14
CA PRO A 29 -22.54 -29.29 -18.28
C PRO A 29 -21.03 -28.98 -18.37
N PRO A 30 -20.63 -27.74 -18.06
CA PRO A 30 -19.22 -27.42 -17.82
C PRO A 30 -18.61 -28.35 -16.76
N LYS A 31 -17.35 -28.73 -16.92
CA LYS A 31 -16.66 -29.55 -15.93
C LYS A 31 -16.49 -28.75 -14.63
N SER A 32 -16.72 -29.40 -13.48
CA SER A 32 -16.50 -28.80 -12.16
C SER A 32 -15.02 -28.53 -11.85
N SER A 33 -14.11 -29.19 -12.55
CA SER A 33 -12.67 -28.96 -12.49
C SER A 33 -12.12 -28.67 -13.88
N LEU A 34 -11.53 -27.49 -14.05
CA LEU A 34 -10.88 -27.08 -15.29
C LEU A 34 -9.36 -27.28 -15.19
N ARG A 35 -8.73 -27.75 -16.27
CA ARG A 35 -7.26 -27.83 -16.37
C ARG A 35 -6.80 -26.70 -17.27
N ILE A 36 -6.22 -25.66 -16.69
CA ILE A 36 -5.79 -24.47 -17.43
C ILE A 36 -4.27 -24.56 -17.65
N PRO A 37 -3.78 -24.50 -18.90
CA PRO A 37 -2.35 -24.38 -19.18
C PRO A 37 -1.77 -23.13 -18.52
N TRP A 38 -0.54 -23.22 -17.99
CA TRP A 38 0.12 -22.09 -17.33
C TRP A 38 0.20 -20.82 -18.18
N ALA A 39 0.33 -20.98 -19.50
CA ALA A 39 0.34 -19.86 -20.45
C ALA A 39 -0.96 -19.05 -20.51
N TRP A 40 -2.10 -19.65 -20.14
CA TRP A 40 -3.42 -19.00 -20.13
C TRP A 40 -3.84 -18.54 -18.74
N LEU A 41 -3.05 -18.86 -17.71
CA LEU A 41 -3.45 -18.60 -16.33
C LEU A 41 -3.78 -17.12 -16.10
N SER A 42 -2.93 -16.20 -16.55
CA SER A 42 -3.21 -14.76 -16.43
C SER A 42 -4.50 -14.34 -17.13
N GLY A 43 -4.81 -14.91 -18.29
CA GLY A 43 -6.08 -14.68 -18.97
C GLY A 43 -7.29 -15.21 -18.23
N ALA A 44 -7.18 -16.42 -17.65
CA ALA A 44 -8.23 -16.96 -16.80
C ALA A 44 -8.44 -16.10 -15.53
N LEU A 45 -7.37 -15.60 -14.93
CA LEU A 45 -7.46 -14.68 -13.79
C LEU A 45 -8.12 -13.35 -14.18
N CYS A 46 -7.81 -12.78 -15.36
CA CYS A 46 -8.50 -11.60 -15.87
C CYS A 46 -10.01 -11.85 -16.02
N LEU A 47 -10.43 -12.99 -16.57
CA LEU A 47 -11.86 -13.30 -16.70
C LEU A 47 -12.56 -13.43 -15.35
N LEU A 48 -11.89 -13.99 -14.34
CA LEU A 48 -12.41 -14.04 -12.98
C LEU A 48 -12.57 -12.64 -12.35
N GLN A 49 -11.69 -11.70 -12.68
CA GLN A 49 -11.85 -10.30 -12.24
C GLN A 49 -13.09 -9.65 -12.85
N GLU A 50 -13.35 -9.88 -14.14
CA GLU A 50 -14.52 -9.31 -14.82
C GLU A 50 -15.85 -9.78 -14.23
N VAL A 51 -15.90 -10.98 -13.61
CA VAL A 51 -17.08 -11.51 -12.91
C VAL A 51 -17.10 -11.19 -11.41
N GLY A 52 -16.15 -10.41 -10.91
CA GLY A 52 -16.09 -9.99 -9.50
C GLY A 52 -15.58 -11.06 -8.53
N GLU A 53 -14.75 -11.99 -9.01
CA GLU A 53 -14.15 -13.06 -8.19
C GLU A 53 -12.72 -12.70 -7.75
N GLU A 54 -12.51 -11.49 -7.21
CA GLU A 54 -11.17 -10.98 -6.90
C GLU A 54 -10.44 -11.84 -5.85
N LYS A 55 -11.18 -12.34 -4.85
CA LYS A 55 -10.61 -13.19 -3.80
C LYS A 55 -10.09 -14.51 -4.38
N LEU A 56 -10.86 -15.13 -5.27
CA LEU A 56 -10.47 -16.36 -5.93
C LEU A 56 -9.24 -16.12 -6.80
N VAL A 57 -9.14 -14.97 -7.48
CA VAL A 57 -7.92 -14.60 -8.22
C VAL A 57 -6.69 -14.53 -7.32
N LEU A 58 -6.81 -13.95 -6.13
CA LEU A 58 -5.70 -13.90 -5.17
C LEU A 58 -5.32 -15.28 -4.63
N ASP A 59 -6.30 -16.14 -4.36
CA ASP A 59 -6.06 -17.50 -3.88
C ASP A 59 -5.35 -18.37 -4.93
N ILE A 60 -5.87 -18.35 -6.17
CA ILE A 60 -5.25 -19.06 -7.29
C ILE A 60 -3.86 -18.48 -7.59
N GLY A 61 -3.72 -17.16 -7.60
CA GLY A 61 -2.43 -16.50 -7.82
C GLY A 61 -1.38 -16.87 -6.79
N ARG A 62 -1.73 -16.89 -5.49
CA ARG A 62 -0.83 -17.35 -4.42
C ARG A 62 -0.42 -18.81 -4.61
N ALA A 63 -1.39 -19.69 -4.90
CA ALA A 63 -1.10 -21.11 -5.14
C ALA A 63 -0.20 -21.30 -6.37
N ALA A 64 -0.46 -20.55 -7.45
CA ALA A 64 0.34 -20.58 -8.67
C ALA A 64 1.79 -20.17 -8.42
N LEU A 65 2.03 -19.10 -7.65
CA LEU A 65 3.40 -18.62 -7.36
C LEU A 65 4.25 -19.63 -6.55
N GLN A 66 3.62 -20.60 -5.88
CA GLN A 66 4.32 -21.69 -5.20
C GLN A 66 4.72 -22.83 -6.16
N HIS A 67 4.16 -22.86 -7.37
CA HIS A 67 4.41 -23.93 -8.34
C HIS A 67 5.62 -23.60 -9.24
N PRO A 68 6.60 -24.52 -9.41
CA PRO A 68 7.78 -24.28 -10.24
C PRO A 68 7.44 -23.92 -11.69
N ASP A 69 6.43 -24.57 -12.26
CA ASP A 69 6.00 -24.38 -13.65
C ASP A 69 5.36 -23.00 -13.91
N ALA A 70 4.89 -22.31 -12.87
CA ALA A 70 4.33 -20.96 -12.99
C ALA A 70 5.43 -19.89 -13.03
N LYS A 71 6.69 -20.24 -12.73
CA LYS A 71 7.81 -19.29 -12.66
C LYS A 71 7.98 -18.43 -13.92
N PRO A 72 7.85 -18.96 -15.16
CA PRO A 72 7.92 -18.14 -16.37
C PRO A 72 6.80 -17.08 -16.46
N TYR A 73 5.64 -17.37 -15.88
CA TYR A 73 4.43 -16.54 -15.95
C TYR A 73 4.20 -15.67 -14.73
N SER A 74 5.04 -15.81 -13.70
CA SER A 74 4.92 -15.12 -12.41
C SER A 74 4.79 -13.59 -12.52
N HIS A 75 5.32 -12.96 -13.57
CA HIS A 75 5.13 -11.53 -13.80
C HIS A 75 3.66 -11.19 -14.09
N ASP A 76 3.03 -11.91 -15.02
CA ASP A 76 1.65 -11.67 -15.41
C ASP A 76 0.68 -12.15 -14.31
N VAL A 77 1.04 -13.17 -13.54
CA VAL A 77 0.29 -13.60 -12.34
C VAL A 77 0.32 -12.52 -11.27
N LEU A 78 1.49 -11.97 -10.93
CA LEU A 78 1.60 -10.88 -9.95
C LEU A 78 0.83 -9.62 -10.38
N LEU A 79 0.89 -9.28 -11.67
CA LEU A 79 0.11 -8.16 -12.22
C LEU A 79 -1.39 -8.42 -12.08
N SER A 80 -1.86 -9.63 -12.41
CA SER A 80 -3.27 -10.01 -12.24
C SER A 80 -3.67 -9.88 -10.76
N MET A 81 -2.88 -10.41 -9.83
CA MET A 81 -3.14 -10.28 -8.39
C MET A 81 -3.19 -8.80 -7.94
N ALA A 82 -2.29 -7.95 -8.42
CA ALA A 82 -2.29 -6.52 -8.08
C ALA A 82 -3.57 -5.82 -8.58
N LEU A 83 -4.05 -6.15 -9.79
CA LEU A 83 -5.30 -5.62 -10.33
C LEU A 83 -6.52 -6.09 -9.52
N ALA A 84 -6.52 -7.33 -9.01
CA ALA A 84 -7.56 -7.82 -8.11
C ALA A 84 -7.59 -7.02 -6.79
N GLU A 85 -6.43 -6.71 -6.22
CA GLU A 85 -6.34 -5.84 -5.03
C GLU A 85 -6.85 -4.41 -5.33
N CYS A 86 -6.57 -3.86 -6.52
CA CYS A 86 -7.14 -2.56 -6.93
C CYS A 86 -8.68 -2.61 -7.06
N ALA A 87 -9.25 -3.70 -7.57
CA ALA A 87 -10.70 -3.88 -7.64
C ALA A 87 -11.32 -4.00 -6.23
N ILE A 88 -10.69 -4.75 -5.31
CA ILE A 88 -11.08 -4.78 -3.90
C ILE A 88 -11.01 -3.38 -3.28
N ALA A 89 -9.97 -2.61 -3.60
CA ALA A 89 -9.82 -1.24 -3.12
C ALA A 89 -10.98 -0.35 -3.56
N LYS A 90 -11.33 -0.41 -4.85
CA LYS A 90 -12.48 0.30 -5.43
C LYS A 90 -13.77 -0.03 -4.68
N ILE A 91 -14.07 -1.32 -4.46
CA ILE A 91 -15.25 -1.76 -3.70
C ILE A 91 -15.22 -1.21 -2.26
N GLY A 92 -14.05 -1.16 -1.63
CA GLY A 92 -13.87 -0.55 -0.31
C GLY A 92 -14.24 0.93 -0.29
N PHE A 93 -13.76 1.70 -1.28
CA PHE A 93 -14.06 3.12 -1.41
C PHE A 93 -15.53 3.39 -1.72
N GLU A 94 -16.15 2.60 -2.60
CA GLU A 94 -17.59 2.69 -2.90
C GLU A 94 -18.47 2.45 -1.66
N ARG A 95 -17.98 1.64 -0.72
CA ARG A 95 -18.65 1.37 0.57
C ARG A 95 -18.29 2.37 1.68
N ASN A 96 -17.58 3.44 1.34
CA ASN A 96 -17.07 4.44 2.28
C ASN A 96 -16.21 3.83 3.41
N LYS A 97 -15.44 2.79 3.09
CA LYS A 97 -14.48 2.13 3.99
C LYS A 97 -13.07 2.40 3.48
N VAL A 98 -12.58 3.60 3.75
CA VAL A 98 -11.29 4.09 3.24
C VAL A 98 -10.16 3.22 3.77
N SER A 99 -10.23 2.76 5.02
CA SER A 99 -9.19 1.89 5.61
C SER A 99 -9.04 0.57 4.86
N LEU A 100 -10.15 -0.08 4.48
CA LEU A 100 -10.13 -1.33 3.72
C LEU A 100 -9.58 -1.11 2.31
N GLY A 101 -9.99 -0.02 1.65
CA GLY A 101 -9.50 0.29 0.31
C GLY A 101 -8.01 0.62 0.31
N PHE A 102 -7.56 1.37 1.31
CA PHE A 102 -6.16 1.69 1.54
C PHE A 102 -5.31 0.42 1.76
N GLU A 103 -5.77 -0.50 2.61
CA GLU A 103 -5.06 -1.76 2.88
C GLU A 103 -4.93 -2.61 1.60
N ALA A 104 -5.97 -2.66 0.78
CA ALA A 104 -5.94 -3.36 -0.51
C ALA A 104 -4.93 -2.72 -1.48
N LEU A 105 -4.91 -1.40 -1.61
CA LEU A 105 -3.89 -0.70 -2.41
C LEU A 105 -2.46 -0.95 -1.89
N ALA A 106 -2.26 -1.01 -0.57
CA ALA A 106 -0.95 -1.33 0.01
C ALA A 106 -0.50 -2.76 -0.35
N ARG A 107 -1.42 -3.73 -0.40
CA ARG A 107 -1.13 -5.09 -0.89
C ARG A 107 -0.83 -5.10 -2.39
N ALA A 108 -1.57 -4.33 -3.20
CA ALA A 108 -1.28 -4.17 -4.63
C ALA A 108 0.13 -3.61 -4.87
N ARG A 109 0.50 -2.56 -4.12
CA ARG A 109 1.85 -1.98 -4.13
C ARG A 109 2.90 -3.05 -3.81
N CYS A 110 2.70 -3.81 -2.74
CA CYS A 110 3.63 -4.88 -2.33
C CYS A 110 3.87 -5.89 -3.45
N LEU A 111 2.80 -6.38 -4.10
CA LEU A 111 2.88 -7.33 -5.22
C LEU A 111 3.68 -6.78 -6.40
N LEU A 112 3.47 -5.51 -6.77
CA LEU A 112 4.21 -4.85 -7.84
C LEU A 112 5.66 -4.56 -7.46
N SER A 113 5.95 -4.28 -6.20
CA SER A 113 7.31 -4.07 -5.70
C SER A 113 8.13 -5.36 -5.60
N CYS A 114 7.49 -6.55 -5.63
CA CYS A 114 8.20 -7.83 -5.57
C CYS A 114 9.16 -8.07 -6.75
N LYS A 115 8.99 -7.38 -7.88
CA LYS A 115 9.89 -7.50 -9.05
C LYS A 115 10.28 -6.15 -9.61
N ILE A 116 11.57 -5.98 -9.89
CA ILE A 116 12.13 -4.74 -10.46
C ILE A 116 11.43 -4.35 -11.77
N SER A 117 11.05 -5.33 -12.61
CA SER A 117 10.35 -5.07 -13.87
C SER A 117 8.93 -4.52 -13.67
N LEU A 118 8.22 -4.95 -12.62
CA LEU A 118 6.92 -4.39 -12.24
C LEU A 118 7.06 -3.03 -11.55
N GLY A 119 8.18 -2.81 -10.87
CA GLY A 119 8.51 -1.55 -10.19
C GLY A 119 8.62 -0.32 -11.10
N LYS A 120 8.75 -0.50 -12.42
CA LYS A 120 8.85 0.61 -13.39
C LYS A 120 7.51 0.95 -14.06
N MET A 121 6.44 0.27 -13.69
CA MET A 121 5.14 0.49 -14.31
C MET A 121 4.49 1.78 -13.80
N ALA A 122 3.86 2.53 -14.70
CA ALA A 122 3.08 3.72 -14.33
C ALA A 122 1.99 3.39 -13.29
N LEU A 123 1.43 2.19 -13.33
CA LEU A 123 0.46 1.70 -12.35
C LEU A 123 0.99 1.74 -10.91
N LEU A 124 2.26 1.37 -10.68
CA LEU A 124 2.83 1.43 -9.33
C LEU A 124 2.88 2.87 -8.82
N SER A 125 3.35 3.80 -9.65
CA SER A 125 3.40 5.23 -9.32
C SER A 125 2.00 5.78 -9.00
N GLN A 126 0.98 5.38 -9.75
CA GLN A 126 -0.41 5.80 -9.49
C GLN A 126 -0.94 5.25 -8.16
N ILE A 127 -0.62 3.99 -7.83
CA ILE A 127 -0.98 3.40 -6.53
C ILE A 127 -0.27 4.12 -5.39
N GLU A 128 1.02 4.42 -5.54
CA GLU A 128 1.80 5.14 -4.53
C GLU A 128 1.25 6.55 -4.30
N GLU A 129 0.94 7.27 -5.36
CA GLU A 129 0.29 8.57 -5.29
C GLU A 129 -1.08 8.49 -4.61
N SER A 130 -1.91 7.51 -4.99
CA SER A 130 -3.22 7.29 -4.37
C SER A 130 -3.09 7.00 -2.87
N LEU A 131 -2.08 6.22 -2.46
CA LEU A 131 -1.80 5.95 -1.05
C LEU A 131 -1.39 7.22 -0.30
N GLU A 132 -0.55 8.07 -0.88
CA GLU A 132 -0.18 9.35 -0.27
C GLU A 132 -1.38 10.28 -0.08
N GLU A 133 -2.26 10.35 -1.09
CA GLU A 133 -3.48 11.17 -1.05
C GLU A 133 -4.52 10.66 -0.04
N LEU A 134 -4.67 9.34 0.08
CA LEU A 134 -5.65 8.71 0.97
C LEU A 134 -5.16 8.55 2.41
N ALA A 135 -3.85 8.67 2.66
CA ALA A 135 -3.26 8.49 3.99
C ALA A 135 -3.92 9.32 5.11
N PRO A 136 -4.27 10.61 4.91
CA PRO A 136 -4.94 11.41 5.94
C PRO A 136 -6.34 10.88 6.29
N ALA A 137 -7.14 10.55 5.27
CA ALA A 137 -8.49 10.03 5.46
C ALA A 137 -8.48 8.65 6.13
N CYS A 138 -7.60 7.75 5.68
CA CYS A 138 -7.39 6.44 6.29
C CYS A 138 -6.96 6.55 7.76
N THR A 139 -6.02 7.46 8.06
CA THR A 139 -5.55 7.73 9.43
C THR A 139 -6.70 8.17 10.33
N LEU A 140 -7.54 9.11 9.88
CA LEU A 140 -8.70 9.56 10.65
C LEU A 140 -9.69 8.41 10.89
N GLU A 141 -10.03 7.63 9.86
CA GLU A 141 -10.95 6.48 9.98
C GLU A 141 -10.45 5.49 11.05
N LEU A 142 -9.17 5.12 11.00
CA LEU A 142 -8.58 4.19 11.96
C LEU A 142 -8.48 4.77 13.38
N LEU A 143 -8.21 6.07 13.54
CA LEU A 143 -8.26 6.75 14.85
C LEU A 143 -9.68 6.79 15.43
N GLY A 144 -10.72 6.75 14.58
CA GLY A 144 -12.11 6.74 15.00
C GLY A 144 -12.64 5.37 15.44
N MET A 145 -11.86 4.30 15.32
CA MET A 145 -12.30 2.96 15.71
C MET A 145 -12.48 2.83 17.23
N LEU A 146 -13.45 2.00 17.62
CA LEU A 146 -13.69 1.65 19.01
C LEU A 146 -12.44 1.03 19.65
N HIS A 147 -12.16 1.45 20.89
CA HIS A 147 -11.06 0.93 21.70
C HIS A 147 -11.35 -0.51 22.12
N SER A 148 -10.81 -1.45 21.35
CA SER A 148 -10.84 -2.88 21.63
C SER A 148 -9.42 -3.46 21.45
N PRO A 149 -9.09 -4.58 22.12
CA PRO A 149 -7.79 -5.23 21.91
C PRO A 149 -7.58 -5.66 20.45
N GLU A 150 -8.66 -5.95 19.71
CA GLU A 150 -8.62 -6.29 18.29
C GLU A 150 -8.18 -5.11 17.40
N ASN A 151 -8.52 -3.88 17.81
CA ASN A 151 -8.19 -2.67 17.07
C ASN A 151 -6.88 -2.02 17.51
N ALA A 152 -6.24 -2.54 18.57
CA ALA A 152 -5.05 -1.93 19.18
C ALA A 152 -3.91 -1.76 18.17
N GLU A 153 -3.61 -2.78 17.35
CA GLU A 153 -2.54 -2.69 16.35
C GLU A 153 -2.82 -1.67 15.27
N ARG A 154 -4.06 -1.69 14.73
CA ARG A 154 -4.47 -0.75 13.69
C ARG A 154 -4.46 0.70 14.21
N ARG A 155 -4.87 0.91 15.46
CA ARG A 155 -4.81 2.22 16.13
C ARG A 155 -3.36 2.67 16.34
N ARG A 156 -2.45 1.78 16.74
CA ARG A 156 -1.00 2.08 16.81
C ARG A 156 -0.44 2.49 15.45
N GLY A 157 -0.79 1.77 14.38
CA GLY A 157 -0.44 2.12 13.02
C GLY A 157 -0.94 3.51 12.62
N ALA A 158 -2.19 3.84 12.96
CA ALA A 158 -2.78 5.15 12.69
C ALA A 158 -2.08 6.29 13.45
N ILE A 159 -1.67 6.06 14.71
CA ILE A 159 -0.89 7.04 15.48
C ILE A 159 0.50 7.25 14.85
N ALA A 160 1.14 6.19 14.36
CA ALA A 160 2.42 6.30 13.66
C ALA A 160 2.27 7.07 12.34
N ALA A 161 1.21 6.80 11.57
CA ALA A 161 0.89 7.54 10.35
C ALA A 161 0.59 9.02 10.64
N LEU A 162 -0.18 9.32 11.70
CA LEU A 162 -0.44 10.69 12.13
C LEU A 162 0.86 11.44 12.45
N ARG A 163 1.81 10.79 13.12
CA ARG A 163 3.12 11.39 13.42
C ARG A 163 3.90 11.74 12.15
N GLU A 164 3.89 10.84 11.18
CA GLU A 164 4.57 11.08 9.90
C GLU A 164 3.89 12.22 9.12
N LEU A 165 2.56 12.28 9.11
CA LEU A 165 1.81 13.40 8.53
C LEU A 165 2.16 14.72 9.23
N LEU A 166 2.20 14.74 10.57
CA LEU A 166 2.62 15.92 11.34
C LEU A 166 4.05 16.35 11.01
N ARG A 167 4.98 15.40 10.86
CA ARG A 167 6.37 15.67 10.47
C ARG A 167 6.43 16.36 9.10
N GLN A 168 5.65 15.87 8.13
CA GLN A 168 5.55 16.46 6.79
C GLN A 168 4.84 17.82 6.78
N GLY A 169 3.85 18.04 7.64
CA GLY A 169 3.14 19.32 7.75
C GLY A 169 3.91 20.43 8.47
N LEU A 170 4.90 20.06 9.29
CA LEU A 170 5.76 20.99 10.03
C LEU A 170 7.05 21.35 9.29
N ASP A 171 7.44 20.53 8.31
CA ASP A 171 8.64 20.73 7.52
C ASP A 171 8.35 21.70 6.35
N VAL A 172 9.17 22.75 6.26
CA VAL A 172 8.97 23.85 5.30
C VAL A 172 9.33 23.41 3.87
N GLU A 173 10.10 22.33 3.72
CA GLU A 173 10.59 21.83 2.43
C GLU A 173 9.70 20.73 1.82
N THR A 174 8.81 20.11 2.59
CA THR A 174 7.92 19.05 2.10
C THR A 174 6.49 19.56 1.89
N SER A 175 5.93 19.35 0.69
CA SER A 175 4.54 19.69 0.42
C SER A 175 3.63 18.66 1.09
N CYS A 176 3.11 18.97 2.27
CA CYS A 176 2.06 18.17 2.88
C CYS A 176 0.82 18.14 1.95
N ARG A 177 0.41 16.96 1.50
CA ARG A 177 -0.75 16.79 0.59
C ARG A 177 -2.11 16.98 1.28
N VAL A 178 -2.12 17.32 2.57
CA VAL A 178 -3.37 17.58 3.31
C VAL A 178 -3.91 18.96 2.93
N GLN A 179 -5.08 18.98 2.29
CA GLN A 179 -5.70 20.22 1.79
C GLN A 179 -6.17 21.16 2.92
N ASP A 180 -6.89 20.62 3.92
CA ASP A 180 -7.42 21.39 5.06
C ASP A 180 -6.73 20.94 6.36
N TRP A 181 -5.52 21.45 6.57
CA TRP A 181 -4.69 21.11 7.71
C TRP A 181 -5.35 21.41 9.07
N PRO A 182 -5.96 22.59 9.30
CA PRO A 182 -6.65 22.88 10.57
C PRO A 182 -7.80 21.92 10.85
N CYS A 183 -8.64 21.62 9.86
CA CYS A 183 -9.75 20.69 10.03
C CYS A 183 -9.27 19.26 10.28
N PHE A 184 -8.29 18.78 9.51
CA PHE A 184 -7.65 17.48 9.71
C PHE A 184 -7.11 17.33 11.14
N LEU A 185 -6.33 18.31 11.61
CA LEU A 185 -5.72 18.26 12.94
C LEU A 185 -6.78 18.27 14.04
N SER A 186 -7.80 19.12 13.93
CA SER A 186 -8.92 19.15 14.87
C SER A 186 -9.63 17.79 14.95
N GLN A 187 -9.93 17.18 13.80
CA GLN A 187 -10.55 15.85 13.75
C GLN A 187 -9.65 14.76 14.34
N ALA A 188 -8.35 14.79 14.07
CA ALA A 188 -7.40 13.82 14.61
C ALA A 188 -7.32 13.92 16.14
N LEU A 189 -7.15 15.13 16.68
CA LEU A 189 -7.05 15.37 18.13
C LEU A 189 -8.33 14.94 18.87
N ASN A 190 -9.50 15.19 18.30
CA ASN A 190 -10.79 14.77 18.88
C ASN A 190 -10.96 13.24 18.95
N ARG A 191 -10.19 12.47 18.16
CA ARG A 191 -10.25 11.00 18.13
C ARG A 191 -9.16 10.35 18.99
N LEU A 192 -8.23 11.12 19.56
CA LEU A 192 -7.15 10.62 20.42
C LEU A 192 -7.56 10.59 21.90
N MET A 193 -7.01 9.63 22.64
CA MET A 193 -7.08 9.63 24.11
C MET A 193 -6.10 10.66 24.68
N ALA A 194 -6.38 11.15 25.89
CA ALA A 194 -5.48 12.08 26.59
C ALA A 194 -4.05 11.53 26.72
N THR A 195 -3.89 10.23 26.97
CA THR A 195 -2.58 9.56 27.03
C THR A 195 -1.86 9.54 25.69
N GLU A 196 -2.59 9.37 24.59
CA GLU A 196 -2.03 9.38 23.23
C GLU A 196 -1.65 10.80 22.79
N ILE A 197 -2.43 11.81 23.20
CA ILE A 197 -2.09 13.23 22.99
C ILE A 197 -0.80 13.57 23.75
N VAL A 198 -0.69 13.16 25.02
CA VAL A 198 0.53 13.37 25.80
C VAL A 198 1.73 12.65 25.17
N ASP A 199 1.59 11.39 24.74
CA ASP A 199 2.67 10.65 24.07
C ASP A 199 3.07 11.30 22.73
N LEU A 200 2.10 11.81 21.97
CA LEU A 200 2.34 12.51 20.71
C LEU A 200 3.06 13.85 20.95
N ILE A 201 2.62 14.66 21.91
CA ILE A 201 3.26 15.94 22.26
C ILE A 201 4.65 15.71 22.86
N MET A 202 4.79 14.79 23.81
CA MET A 202 6.05 14.52 24.48
C MET A 202 7.10 14.02 23.49
N ARG A 203 6.78 13.10 22.59
CA ARG A 203 7.73 12.62 21.57
C ARG A 203 8.10 13.70 20.55
N ASN A 204 7.15 14.52 20.11
CA ASN A 204 7.45 15.66 19.24
C ASN A 204 8.30 16.72 19.95
N LEU A 205 8.07 16.95 21.26
CA LEU A 205 8.93 17.79 22.08
C LEU A 205 10.33 17.19 22.23
N TYR A 206 10.49 15.88 22.41
CA TYR A 206 11.81 15.26 22.40
C TYR A 206 12.53 15.44 21.06
N GLU A 207 11.83 15.43 19.91
CA GLU A 207 12.45 15.73 18.62
C GLU A 207 12.84 17.21 18.49
N ILE A 208 11.99 18.14 18.95
CA ILE A 208 12.31 19.57 18.99
C ILE A 208 13.47 19.83 19.97
N TYR A 209 13.44 19.26 21.17
CA TYR A 209 14.50 19.35 22.16
C TYR A 209 15.75 18.63 21.68
N ALA A 210 15.68 17.51 20.98
CA ALA A 210 16.83 16.82 20.39
C ALA A 210 17.42 17.62 19.23
N PHE A 211 16.59 18.29 18.43
CA PHE A 211 17.02 19.22 17.38
C PHE A 211 17.70 20.45 18.00
N PHE A 212 17.09 21.09 19.00
CA PHE A 212 17.70 22.18 19.75
C PHE A 212 18.94 21.73 20.53
N PHE A 213 18.97 20.51 21.07
CA PHE A 213 20.12 19.92 21.77
C PHE A 213 21.25 19.57 20.81
N MET A 214 20.95 19.05 19.62
CA MET A 214 21.90 18.84 18.52
C MET A 214 22.46 20.16 18.00
N ILE A 215 21.63 21.18 17.80
CA ILE A 215 22.08 22.54 17.47
C ILE A 215 22.97 23.09 18.59
N LYS A 216 22.59 22.92 19.86
CA LYS A 216 23.38 23.35 21.02
C LYS A 216 24.70 22.59 21.11
N LEU A 217 24.74 21.29 20.81
CA LEU A 217 25.96 20.46 20.73
C LEU A 217 26.85 20.86 19.55
N MET A 218 26.27 21.13 18.38
CA MET A 218 26.99 21.59 17.19
C MET A 218 27.56 23.00 17.37
N VAL A 219 26.81 23.91 18.01
CA VAL A 219 27.27 25.26 18.37
C VAL A 219 28.37 25.18 19.43
N LYS A 220 28.24 24.31 20.44
CA LYS A 220 29.26 24.10 21.47
C LYS A 220 30.53 23.45 20.90
N SER A 221 30.41 22.54 19.93
CA SER A 221 31.53 21.91 19.20
C SER A 221 32.26 22.90 18.26
N ARG A 222 31.53 23.77 17.54
CA ARG A 222 32.15 24.86 16.74
C ARG A 222 32.78 25.94 17.62
N ALA A 223 32.18 26.28 18.77
CA ALA A 223 32.76 27.18 19.76
C ALA A 223 34.01 26.60 20.43
N PHE A 224 34.05 25.28 20.66
CA PHE A 224 35.22 24.56 21.19
C PHE A 224 36.40 24.54 20.19
N LYS A 225 36.12 24.38 18.88
CA LYS A 225 37.15 24.52 17.83
C LYS A 225 37.70 25.95 17.69
N LYS A 226 36.88 26.98 17.94
CA LYS A 226 37.33 28.39 17.92
C LYS A 226 38.14 28.77 19.16
N THR A 227 37.76 28.28 20.34
CA THR A 227 38.50 28.53 21.60
C THR A 227 39.80 27.75 21.67
N SER A 228 39.88 26.53 21.12
CA SER A 228 41.13 25.78 20.99
C SER A 228 42.14 26.45 20.05
N LYS A 229 41.70 27.06 18.93
CA LYS A 229 42.57 27.84 18.03
C LYS A 229 43.05 29.18 18.61
N MET A 230 42.30 29.79 19.53
CA MET A 230 42.75 30.99 20.26
C MET A 230 43.70 30.65 21.41
N ALA A 231 43.47 29.54 22.13
CA ALA A 231 44.36 29.09 23.20
C ALA A 231 45.75 28.68 22.67
N PHE A 232 45.83 28.13 21.46
CA PHE A 232 47.11 27.79 20.81
C PHE A 232 47.90 28.99 20.24
N LYS A 233 47.32 30.19 20.25
CA LYS A 233 47.97 31.44 19.79
C LYS A 233 48.44 32.34 20.93
N LEU A 234 48.22 31.93 22.18
CA LEU A 234 48.66 32.63 23.40
C LEU A 234 49.75 31.86 24.16
N VAL A 235 50.24 30.74 23.61
CA VAL A 235 51.33 29.91 24.16
C VAL A 235 52.47 29.71 23.12
N LEU A 236 52.51 30.54 22.07
CA LEU A 236 53.66 30.68 21.17
C LEU A 236 54.04 32.15 21.06
#